data_AF-A0A1Z7WSG5-F1
#
_entry.id   AF-A0A1Z7WSG5-F1
#
_cell.length_a   1.000
_cell.length_b   1.000
_cell.length_c   1.000
_cell.angle_alpha   90.00
_cell.angle_beta   90.00
_cell.angle_gamma   90.00
#
_symmetry.space_group_name_H-M   'P 1'
#
loop_
_entity.id
_entity.type
_entity.pdbx_description
1 polymer ?
#
loop_
_entity_poly.entity_id
_entity_poly.type
_entity_poly.pdbx_seq_one_letter_code
_entity_poly.pdbx_strand_id
1 'polypeptide(L)'
;MKKMKKLLPLLAMALPVFQSHAGENLQLNDLTQNDPFFYTSDQDIKVDDATKTLLGIGRPNKTHSQIPHLPVYYGYMNTNSTYRFLNVTEQVFTMIGEGKHGLWRIQENGTVREYLRQGAEGLPKGADLLSAGNQKLINDNYSYYLPEESWAGYKYPDQKINDKGNLNFIDLPITHPKYEGKYTQHEVVELPSFYCTMSGPDYAYAKQVLDFAFNQPGANTVGPLGKRAGLDVNENYTKVLRLESFPDARSWVNIGQPGKNTINVNWQAVDTNKTAAEYYLLERPFFNRKYIFITAVYDNNDNADFQYVRPQGAYFDSLTQRGLTPKTTVTQAPRFHLENGGLQAVNGLPVFGVHHYDRNVYGGGGACPLKGGDYGHYPETTAGSAWPTNYEEISPLCDGVLVDIKFYSNLDGSSWNNPDKYLANAGVGTKAVTYHSQSGEYGVFTDEYNTDLGIKNPDSQQVPSELTLTYSSVADPVTYTPTMGKPGAAMLPLAGSSCRPIPQQ
;
A
#
# COMPACT_ATOMS: atom_id res chain seq x y z
N MET A 1 36.03 -63.11 -55.41
CA MET A 1 37.28 -62.84 -54.67
C MET A 1 37.02 -61.80 -53.59
N LYS A 2 37.38 -62.14 -52.34
CA LYS A 2 37.71 -61.30 -51.17
C LYS A 2 36.89 -60.03 -50.84
N LYS A 3 36.18 -60.14 -49.70
CA LYS A 3 36.10 -59.26 -48.51
C LYS A 3 35.85 -57.74 -48.70
N MET A 4 34.81 -57.20 -48.06
CA MET A 4 34.93 -56.58 -46.72
C MET A 4 33.56 -56.11 -46.18
N LYS A 5 33.36 -56.38 -44.88
CA LYS A 5 32.28 -55.88 -44.03
C LYS A 5 32.33 -54.35 -43.92
N LYS A 6 31.17 -53.71 -43.78
CA LYS A 6 30.92 -52.70 -42.73
C LYS A 6 29.42 -52.60 -42.45
N LEU A 7 29.06 -52.96 -41.22
CA LEU A 7 27.84 -52.52 -40.55
C LEU A 7 27.87 -50.98 -40.45
N LEU A 8 26.72 -50.33 -40.63
CA LEU A 8 26.38 -49.13 -39.87
C LEU A 8 24.97 -49.30 -39.28
N PRO A 9 24.76 -48.99 -37.99
CA PRO A 9 23.48 -49.14 -37.31
C PRO A 9 22.58 -47.92 -37.53
N LEU A 10 21.28 -48.14 -37.32
CA LEU A 10 20.28 -47.11 -37.02
C LEU A 10 20.85 -46.11 -36.00
N LEU A 11 20.91 -44.84 -36.38
CA LEU A 11 20.90 -43.74 -35.42
C LEU A 11 19.54 -43.05 -35.56
N ALA A 12 18.56 -43.54 -34.81
CA ALA A 12 17.38 -42.76 -34.52
C ALA A 12 17.85 -41.54 -33.73
N MET A 13 17.68 -40.35 -34.30
CA MET A 13 17.86 -39.10 -33.55
C MET A 13 16.80 -39.08 -32.45
N ALA A 14 17.17 -39.51 -31.25
CA ALA A 14 16.48 -39.10 -30.04
C ALA A 14 16.75 -37.61 -29.88
N LEU A 15 15.86 -36.78 -30.42
CA LEU A 15 15.72 -35.42 -29.95
C LEU A 15 15.45 -35.51 -28.44
N PRO A 16 16.27 -34.89 -27.57
CA PRO A 16 15.82 -34.67 -26.22
C PRO A 16 14.61 -33.76 -26.35
N VAL A 17 13.42 -34.33 -26.16
CA VAL A 17 12.27 -33.57 -25.71
C VAL A 17 12.77 -32.96 -24.41
N PHE A 18 13.13 -31.67 -24.46
CA PHE A 18 13.17 -30.86 -23.26
C PHE A 18 11.76 -30.93 -22.71
N GLN A 19 11.51 -31.91 -21.83
CA GLN A 19 10.48 -31.78 -20.83
C GLN A 19 10.90 -30.55 -20.05
N SER A 20 10.29 -29.42 -20.42
CA SER A 20 10.18 -28.29 -19.51
C SER A 20 9.71 -28.87 -18.19
N HIS A 21 10.59 -28.87 -17.19
CA HIS A 21 10.23 -29.13 -15.81
C HIS A 21 9.40 -27.94 -15.34
N ALA A 22 8.21 -27.76 -15.92
CA ALA A 22 7.17 -26.87 -15.44
C ALA A 22 6.49 -27.61 -14.29
N GLY A 23 7.18 -27.69 -13.16
CA GLY A 23 6.73 -28.45 -12.00
C GLY A 23 7.52 -28.20 -10.72
N GLU A 24 8.38 -27.18 -10.68
CA GLU A 24 8.81 -26.68 -9.37
C GLU A 24 7.66 -25.87 -8.79
N ASN A 25 7.27 -26.23 -7.55
CA ASN A 25 6.30 -25.51 -6.73
C ASN A 25 6.75 -24.05 -6.58
N LEU A 26 6.35 -23.19 -7.50
CA LEU A 26 6.49 -21.75 -7.36
C LEU A 26 5.78 -21.34 -6.07
N GLN A 27 6.56 -21.01 -5.04
CA GLN A 27 6.03 -20.50 -3.78
C GLN A 27 5.42 -19.13 -4.07
N LEU A 28 4.11 -19.09 -4.24
CA LEU A 28 3.41 -17.89 -4.71
C LEU A 28 3.50 -16.70 -3.75
N ASN A 29 3.86 -16.98 -2.50
CA ASN A 29 4.06 -15.98 -1.45
C ASN A 29 5.51 -15.49 -1.38
N ASP A 30 6.41 -16.05 -2.20
CA ASP A 30 7.84 -15.77 -2.25
C ASP A 30 8.38 -15.85 -3.69
N LEU A 31 8.45 -14.70 -4.35
CA LEU A 31 8.99 -14.61 -5.70
C LEU A 31 10.51 -14.47 -5.74
N THR A 32 11.18 -14.37 -4.59
CA THR A 32 12.64 -14.30 -4.48
C THR A 32 13.27 -15.63 -4.07
N GLN A 33 12.44 -16.67 -3.89
CA GLN A 33 12.84 -18.01 -3.45
C GLN A 33 13.61 -18.00 -2.12
N ASN A 34 13.17 -17.15 -1.18
CA ASN A 34 13.80 -16.86 0.12
C ASN A 34 15.18 -16.19 0.03
N ASP A 35 15.57 -15.65 -1.13
CA ASP A 35 16.80 -14.89 -1.31
C ASP A 35 16.52 -13.46 -1.81
N PRO A 36 16.21 -12.52 -0.90
CA PRO A 36 16.02 -11.11 -1.28
C PRO A 36 17.31 -10.42 -1.72
N PHE A 37 18.46 -11.10 -1.69
CA PHE A 37 19.75 -10.59 -2.13
C PHE A 37 20.22 -11.26 -3.43
N PHE A 38 19.37 -12.03 -4.12
CA PHE A 38 19.72 -12.96 -5.22
C PHE A 38 20.71 -12.40 -6.26
N TYR A 39 20.78 -11.08 -6.45
CA TYR A 39 21.74 -10.39 -7.31
C TYR A 39 23.22 -10.52 -6.89
N THR A 40 23.51 -11.08 -5.71
CA THR A 40 24.86 -11.51 -5.29
C THR A 40 24.97 -13.01 -5.06
N SER A 41 23.98 -13.81 -5.45
CA SER A 41 23.94 -15.26 -5.16
C SER A 41 25.03 -16.06 -5.88
N ASP A 42 25.54 -15.54 -6.99
CA ASP A 42 26.61 -16.11 -7.81
C ASP A 42 28.02 -15.68 -7.35
N GLN A 43 28.10 -14.82 -6.33
CA GLN A 43 29.36 -14.27 -5.83
C GLN A 43 29.81 -14.99 -4.55
N ASP A 44 31.09 -15.36 -4.51
CA ASP A 44 31.72 -15.96 -3.34
C ASP A 44 33.19 -15.55 -3.23
N ILE A 45 33.47 -14.63 -2.31
CA ILE A 45 34.81 -14.08 -2.09
C ILE A 45 35.68 -15.11 -1.37
N LYS A 46 36.72 -15.56 -2.04
CA LYS A 46 37.63 -16.60 -1.54
C LYS A 46 38.64 -16.04 -0.54
N VAL A 47 39.20 -16.93 0.28
CA VAL A 47 40.20 -16.58 1.30
C VAL A 47 41.47 -15.99 0.69
N ASP A 48 41.80 -16.34 -0.55
CA ASP A 48 42.95 -15.84 -1.31
C ASP A 48 42.62 -14.62 -2.19
N ASP A 49 41.35 -14.21 -2.27
CA ASP A 49 40.93 -13.04 -3.04
C ASP A 49 41.45 -11.74 -2.38
N ALA A 50 41.95 -10.79 -3.19
CA ALA A 50 42.43 -9.50 -2.71
C ALA A 50 41.29 -8.61 -2.17
N THR A 51 40.07 -8.79 -2.67
CA THR A 51 38.88 -8.02 -2.29
C THR A 51 38.30 -8.42 -0.93
N LYS A 52 38.74 -9.54 -0.34
CA LYS A 52 38.28 -10.01 0.99
C LYS A 52 38.42 -8.96 2.09
N THR A 53 39.41 -8.08 1.99
CA THR A 53 39.64 -6.99 2.95
C THR A 53 38.50 -5.97 2.92
N LEU A 54 37.87 -5.79 1.75
CA LEU A 54 36.76 -4.86 1.55
C LEU A 54 35.40 -5.52 1.77
N LEU A 55 35.21 -6.73 1.23
CA LEU A 55 33.91 -7.39 1.12
C LEU A 55 33.68 -8.52 2.14
N GLY A 56 34.73 -8.96 2.85
CA GLY A 56 34.69 -10.17 3.67
C GLY A 56 34.90 -11.45 2.85
N ILE A 57 34.89 -12.60 3.52
CA ILE A 57 34.92 -13.94 2.90
C ILE A 57 33.48 -14.43 2.78
N GLY A 58 33.15 -15.09 1.67
CA GLY A 58 31.81 -15.58 1.39
C GLY A 58 31.04 -14.65 0.45
N ARG A 59 29.71 -14.76 0.48
CA ARG A 59 28.82 -13.87 -0.28
C ARG A 59 28.94 -12.42 0.21
N PRO A 60 29.23 -11.45 -0.67
CA PRO A 60 29.25 -10.04 -0.29
C PRO A 60 27.90 -9.59 0.28
N ASN A 61 27.95 -8.85 1.39
CA ASN A 61 26.77 -8.25 2.04
C ASN A 61 26.82 -6.72 2.06
N LYS A 62 27.78 -6.12 1.37
CA LYS A 62 28.03 -4.67 1.31
C LYS A 62 28.80 -4.30 0.04
N THR A 63 28.76 -3.03 -0.33
CA THR A 63 29.53 -2.45 -1.43
C THR A 63 30.98 -2.16 -1.03
N HIS A 64 31.84 -1.79 -1.98
CA HIS A 64 33.21 -1.33 -1.69
C HIS A 64 33.25 -0.11 -0.77
N SER A 65 32.22 0.72 -0.80
CA SER A 65 32.01 1.86 0.10
C SER A 65 31.55 1.46 1.51
N GLN A 66 31.54 0.15 1.83
CA GLN A 66 31.07 -0.40 3.10
C GLN A 66 29.57 -0.18 3.37
N ILE A 67 28.79 0.19 2.35
CA ILE A 67 27.34 0.37 2.45
C ILE A 67 26.69 -1.01 2.35
N PRO A 68 25.81 -1.43 3.27
CA PRO A 68 25.17 -2.74 3.23
C PRO A 68 24.31 -2.92 1.97
N HIS A 69 24.25 -4.15 1.47
CA HIS A 69 23.27 -4.52 0.46
C HIS A 69 21.86 -4.44 1.04
N LEU A 70 20.94 -3.91 0.23
CA LEU A 70 19.53 -3.77 0.59
C LEU A 70 18.70 -4.80 -0.18
N PRO A 71 17.60 -5.29 0.41
CA PRO A 71 16.86 -6.40 -0.15
C PRO A 71 16.01 -5.97 -1.35
N VAL A 72 15.67 -6.95 -2.19
CA VAL A 72 14.70 -6.82 -3.28
C VAL A 72 13.55 -7.78 -3.04
N TYR A 73 12.31 -7.29 -3.19
CA TYR A 73 11.10 -8.09 -3.09
C TYR A 73 10.17 -7.80 -4.27
N TYR A 74 9.48 -8.83 -4.74
CA TYR A 74 8.45 -8.71 -5.78
C TYR A 74 7.14 -9.33 -5.29
N GLY A 75 6.04 -8.78 -5.77
CA GLY A 75 4.71 -9.32 -5.51
C GLY A 75 3.68 -8.75 -6.47
N TYR A 76 2.47 -9.27 -6.40
CA TYR A 76 1.34 -8.70 -7.11
C TYR A 76 0.05 -8.89 -6.33
N MET A 77 -0.93 -8.04 -6.62
CA MET A 77 -2.30 -8.23 -6.19
C MET A 77 -3.20 -8.29 -7.41
N ASN A 78 -4.28 -9.06 -7.32
CA ASN A 78 -5.27 -9.12 -8.39
C ASN A 78 -6.70 -9.19 -7.85
N THR A 79 -7.59 -8.56 -8.60
CA THR A 79 -9.04 -8.66 -8.46
C THR A 79 -9.63 -8.63 -9.86
N ASN A 80 -10.58 -9.54 -10.15
CA ASN A 80 -11.25 -9.63 -11.46
C ASN A 80 -10.29 -9.66 -12.68
N SER A 81 -9.20 -10.42 -12.58
CA SER A 81 -8.15 -10.51 -13.63
C SER A 81 -7.41 -9.21 -13.93
N THR A 82 -7.59 -8.16 -13.15
CA THR A 82 -6.70 -7.00 -13.20
C THR A 82 -5.58 -7.15 -12.19
N TYR A 83 -4.34 -6.94 -12.64
CA TYR A 83 -3.13 -7.09 -11.87
C TYR A 83 -2.54 -5.73 -11.51
N ARG A 84 -2.00 -5.64 -10.30
CA ARG A 84 -1.18 -4.52 -9.84
C ARG A 84 0.10 -5.11 -9.29
N PHE A 85 1.22 -4.70 -9.85
CA PHE A 85 2.54 -5.22 -9.54
C PHE A 85 3.19 -4.35 -8.48
N LEU A 86 3.80 -5.00 -7.50
CA LEU A 86 4.46 -4.39 -6.37
C LEU A 86 5.91 -4.83 -6.38
N ASN A 87 6.81 -3.91 -6.11
CA ASN A 87 8.18 -4.28 -5.77
C ASN A 87 8.71 -3.39 -4.66
N VAL A 88 9.70 -3.91 -3.98
CA VAL A 88 10.65 -3.12 -3.21
C VAL A 88 12.01 -3.40 -3.82
N THR A 89 12.67 -2.35 -4.29
CA THR A 89 14.09 -2.43 -4.67
C THR A 89 14.84 -1.56 -3.68
N GLU A 90 15.69 -2.19 -2.87
CA GLU A 90 16.40 -1.59 -1.75
C GLU A 90 15.48 -1.07 -0.63
N GLN A 91 15.11 0.21 -0.67
CA GLN A 91 14.19 0.88 0.25
C GLN A 91 13.13 1.71 -0.49
N VAL A 92 12.93 1.44 -1.78
CA VAL A 92 11.91 2.11 -2.59
C VAL A 92 10.82 1.11 -2.94
N PHE A 93 9.62 1.35 -2.41
CA PHE A 93 8.41 0.65 -2.81
C PHE A 93 7.88 1.24 -4.11
N THR A 94 7.43 0.42 -5.05
CA THR A 94 6.64 0.87 -6.20
C THR A 94 5.42 -0.01 -6.42
N MET A 95 4.33 0.61 -6.91
CA MET A 95 3.11 -0.07 -7.33
C MET A 95 2.67 0.44 -8.70
N ILE A 96 2.54 -0.47 -9.67
CA ILE A 96 2.13 -0.17 -11.05
C ILE A 96 0.96 -1.09 -11.44
N GLY A 97 -0.11 -0.53 -12.00
CA GLY A 97 -1.33 -1.25 -12.32
C GLY A 97 -2.21 -0.55 -13.35
N GLU A 98 -3.51 -0.46 -13.08
CA GLU A 98 -4.46 0.18 -13.99
C GLU A 98 -4.19 1.66 -14.16
N GLY A 99 -4.27 2.13 -15.41
CA GLY A 99 -4.11 3.54 -15.73
C GLY A 99 -5.30 4.42 -15.33
N LYS A 100 -6.43 3.88 -14.85
CA LYS A 100 -7.63 4.65 -14.43
C LYS A 100 -8.46 3.87 -13.40
N HIS A 101 -7.91 3.56 -12.24
CA HIS A 101 -8.60 2.75 -11.24
C HIS A 101 -9.71 3.52 -10.53
N GLY A 102 -10.93 2.99 -10.55
CA GLY A 102 -12.08 3.61 -9.90
C GLY A 102 -12.10 3.43 -8.39
N LEU A 103 -12.43 4.50 -7.69
CA LEU A 103 -12.49 4.56 -6.24
C LEU A 103 -13.91 4.91 -5.80
N TRP A 104 -14.29 4.45 -4.61
CA TRP A 104 -15.60 4.71 -4.05
C TRP A 104 -15.47 5.63 -2.85
N ARG A 105 -16.34 6.63 -2.80
CA ARG A 105 -16.43 7.52 -1.63
C ARG A 105 -16.99 6.77 -0.42
N ILE A 106 -16.31 6.93 0.70
CA ILE A 106 -16.74 6.52 2.04
C ILE A 106 -16.32 7.58 3.04
N GLN A 107 -16.79 7.45 4.28
CA GLN A 107 -16.30 8.31 5.35
C GLN A 107 -16.44 7.62 6.70
N GLU A 108 -15.35 7.56 7.45
CA GLU A 108 -15.35 7.06 8.82
C GLU A 108 -16.17 7.96 9.74
N ASN A 109 -16.89 7.34 10.68
CA ASN A 109 -17.76 8.03 11.63
C ASN A 109 -17.07 8.33 12.98
N GLY A 110 -15.75 8.16 13.06
CA GLY A 110 -14.95 8.36 14.26
C GLY A 110 -15.15 7.28 15.34
N THR A 111 -15.65 6.11 14.96
CA THR A 111 -15.79 4.95 15.84
C THR A 111 -14.95 3.75 15.36
N VAL A 112 -14.77 2.81 16.27
CA VAL A 112 -14.20 1.49 16.03
C VAL A 112 -15.26 0.47 16.39
N ARG A 113 -15.52 -0.47 15.48
CA ARG A 113 -16.40 -1.61 15.76
C ARG A 113 -15.63 -2.68 16.51
N GLU A 114 -16.17 -3.09 17.64
CA GLU A 114 -15.63 -4.07 18.55
C GLU A 114 -16.57 -5.28 18.58
N TYR A 115 -16.07 -6.47 18.23
CA TYR A 115 -16.83 -7.70 18.10
C TYR A 115 -16.75 -8.54 19.37
N LEU A 116 -17.87 -9.15 19.78
CA LEU A 116 -17.94 -10.06 20.92
C LEU A 116 -17.17 -11.34 20.60
N ARG A 117 -16.20 -11.69 21.46
CA ARG A 117 -15.47 -12.95 21.42
C ARG A 117 -16.41 -14.14 21.57
N GLN A 118 -16.14 -15.22 20.84
CA GLN A 118 -16.90 -16.45 20.91
C GLN A 118 -16.93 -17.01 22.34
N GLY A 119 -18.13 -17.24 22.87
CA GLY A 119 -18.34 -17.80 24.21
C GLY A 119 -18.24 -16.79 25.36
N ALA A 120 -17.86 -15.54 25.09
CA ALA A 120 -17.76 -14.49 26.11
C ALA A 120 -19.13 -13.93 26.54
N GLU A 121 -19.16 -13.27 27.70
CA GLU A 121 -20.34 -12.55 28.17
C GLU A 121 -20.48 -11.22 27.40
N GLY A 122 -21.66 -10.99 26.82
CA GLY A 122 -21.94 -9.77 26.06
C GLY A 122 -22.76 -8.76 26.86
N LEU A 123 -22.68 -7.50 26.47
CA LEU A 123 -23.50 -6.42 27.03
C LEU A 123 -24.96 -6.55 26.59
N PRO A 124 -25.95 -6.26 27.45
CA PRO A 124 -27.35 -6.25 27.05
C PRO A 124 -27.64 -5.11 26.07
N LYS A 125 -28.73 -5.25 25.29
CA LYS A 125 -29.22 -4.17 24.42
C LYS A 125 -29.45 -2.89 25.22
N GLY A 126 -28.90 -1.77 24.72
CA GLY A 126 -29.06 -0.45 25.34
C GLY A 126 -28.11 -0.17 26.51
N ALA A 127 -27.13 -1.06 26.76
CA ALA A 127 -26.07 -0.78 27.73
C ALA A 127 -25.36 0.55 27.42
N ASP A 128 -25.10 1.33 28.46
CA ASP A 128 -24.27 2.53 28.38
C ASP A 128 -22.80 2.11 28.21
N LEU A 129 -22.26 2.30 27.01
CA LEU A 129 -20.89 1.90 26.67
C LEU A 129 -19.84 2.73 27.43
N LEU A 130 -20.20 3.93 27.91
CA LEU A 130 -19.28 4.80 28.67
C LEU A 130 -19.29 4.52 30.18
N SER A 131 -20.26 3.75 30.68
CA SER A 131 -20.37 3.42 32.10
C SER A 131 -19.14 2.67 32.61
N ALA A 132 -18.59 3.12 33.74
CA ALA A 132 -17.44 2.48 34.39
C ALA A 132 -17.69 0.99 34.70
N GLY A 133 -18.95 0.61 34.99
CA GLY A 133 -19.33 -0.78 35.26
C GLY A 133 -19.18 -1.72 34.06
N ASN A 134 -19.21 -1.18 32.84
CA ASN A 134 -19.10 -1.97 31.61
C ASN A 134 -17.66 -2.07 31.08
N GLN A 135 -16.74 -1.20 31.53
CA GLN A 135 -15.40 -1.08 30.96
C GLN A 135 -14.59 -2.38 31.01
N LYS A 136 -14.63 -3.10 32.14
CA LYS A 136 -13.93 -4.38 32.28
C LYS A 136 -14.45 -5.41 31.27
N LEU A 137 -15.76 -5.52 31.13
CA LEU A 137 -16.39 -6.45 30.20
C LEU A 137 -16.06 -6.07 28.75
N ILE A 138 -16.11 -4.78 28.40
CA ILE A 138 -15.73 -4.27 27.07
C ILE A 138 -14.26 -4.60 26.73
N ASN A 139 -13.35 -4.45 27.69
CA ASN A 139 -11.93 -4.71 27.47
C ASN A 139 -11.64 -6.20 27.31
N ASP A 140 -12.27 -7.04 28.13
CA ASP A 140 -11.99 -8.48 28.15
C ASP A 140 -12.69 -9.23 27.01
N ASN A 141 -13.95 -8.88 26.72
CA ASN A 141 -14.84 -9.71 25.91
C ASN A 141 -15.05 -9.21 24.48
N TYR A 142 -14.70 -7.96 24.18
CA TYR A 142 -14.85 -7.39 22.85
C TYR A 142 -13.48 -7.05 22.22
N SER A 143 -13.36 -7.22 20.91
CA SER A 143 -12.16 -6.84 20.16
C SER A 143 -12.49 -6.37 18.75
N TYR A 144 -11.78 -5.35 18.26
CA TYR A 144 -11.88 -4.88 16.88
C TYR A 144 -11.40 -5.91 15.83
N TYR A 145 -10.56 -6.87 16.25
CA TYR A 145 -10.03 -7.92 15.38
C TYR A 145 -9.85 -9.23 16.14
N LEU A 146 -10.44 -10.32 15.62
CA LEU A 146 -10.49 -11.64 16.24
C LEU A 146 -9.82 -12.70 15.34
N PRO A 147 -8.51 -12.62 15.07
CA PRO A 147 -7.85 -13.48 14.09
C PRO A 147 -8.06 -14.98 14.33
N GLU A 148 -8.17 -15.39 15.60
CA GLU A 148 -8.45 -16.76 16.04
C GLU A 148 -9.81 -17.30 15.59
N GLU A 149 -10.78 -16.41 15.32
CA GLU A 149 -12.13 -16.79 14.86
C GLU A 149 -12.26 -16.74 13.32
N SER A 150 -11.23 -16.30 12.60
CA SER A 150 -11.26 -16.12 11.14
C SER A 150 -12.54 -15.41 10.67
N TRP A 151 -13.29 -15.93 9.69
CA TRP A 151 -14.48 -15.25 9.17
C TRP A 151 -15.60 -15.15 10.20
N ALA A 152 -15.66 -16.10 11.14
CA ALA A 152 -16.69 -16.14 12.16
C ALA A 152 -16.55 -14.97 13.15
N GLY A 153 -15.36 -14.38 13.31
CA GLY A 153 -15.17 -13.21 14.16
C GLY A 153 -15.93 -11.97 13.66
N TYR A 154 -16.22 -11.91 12.35
CA TYR A 154 -17.06 -10.86 11.80
C TYR A 154 -18.53 -11.12 12.10
N LYS A 155 -19.24 -10.10 12.60
CA LYS A 155 -20.69 -10.14 12.81
C LYS A 155 -21.36 -9.12 11.90
N TYR A 156 -22.33 -9.58 11.12
CA TYR A 156 -23.06 -8.72 10.18
C TYR A 156 -23.97 -7.73 10.91
N PRO A 157 -24.33 -6.60 10.28
CA PRO A 157 -25.20 -5.59 10.88
C PRO A 157 -26.54 -6.12 11.40
N ASP A 158 -27.15 -7.08 10.71
CA ASP A 158 -28.38 -7.76 11.12
C ASP A 158 -28.20 -8.73 12.31
N GLN A 159 -26.95 -9.07 12.63
CA GLN A 159 -26.58 -9.91 13.77
C GLN A 159 -26.23 -9.11 15.02
N LYS A 160 -26.57 -7.81 15.10
CA LYS A 160 -26.21 -6.94 16.23
C LYS A 160 -26.57 -7.51 17.60
N ILE A 161 -27.68 -8.23 17.69
CA ILE A 161 -28.15 -8.90 18.91
C ILE A 161 -28.08 -10.41 18.70
N ASN A 162 -27.45 -11.14 19.62
CA ASN A 162 -27.43 -12.61 19.58
C ASN A 162 -28.69 -13.24 20.22
N ASP A 163 -28.79 -14.56 20.11
CA ASP A 163 -29.91 -15.35 20.63
C ASP A 163 -30.11 -15.22 22.16
N LYS A 164 -29.09 -14.72 22.88
CA LYS A 164 -29.15 -14.46 24.33
C LYS A 164 -29.62 -13.03 24.67
N GLY A 165 -29.90 -12.20 23.66
CA GLY A 165 -30.29 -10.79 23.84
C GLY A 165 -29.13 -9.83 24.07
N ASN A 166 -27.88 -10.29 23.89
CA ASN A 166 -26.67 -9.49 24.08
C ASN A 166 -26.14 -8.92 22.76
N LEU A 167 -25.37 -7.83 22.84
CA LEU A 167 -24.72 -7.16 21.73
C LEU A 167 -23.56 -8.03 21.19
N ASN A 168 -23.66 -8.48 19.94
CA ASN A 168 -22.59 -9.20 19.22
C ASN A 168 -21.46 -8.28 18.77
N PHE A 169 -21.75 -6.98 18.65
CA PHE A 169 -20.74 -5.95 18.42
C PHE A 169 -21.21 -4.64 19.05
N ILE A 170 -20.23 -3.78 19.36
CA ILE A 170 -20.42 -2.43 19.88
C ILE A 170 -19.57 -1.46 19.05
N ASP A 171 -20.05 -0.24 18.86
CA ASP A 171 -19.31 0.81 18.16
C ASP A 171 -18.86 1.83 19.20
N LEU A 172 -17.54 1.94 19.43
CA LEU A 172 -16.95 2.82 20.42
C LEU A 172 -16.34 4.04 19.74
N PRO A 173 -16.61 5.28 20.19
CA PRO A 173 -15.89 6.44 19.67
C PRO A 173 -14.38 6.29 19.95
N ILE A 174 -13.52 6.81 19.08
CA ILE A 174 -12.05 6.73 19.28
C ILE A 174 -11.58 7.38 20.61
N THR A 175 -12.42 8.22 21.22
CA THR A 175 -12.21 8.85 22.54
C THR A 175 -12.61 7.97 23.73
N HIS A 176 -13.13 6.76 23.50
CA HIS A 176 -13.56 5.84 24.55
C HIS A 176 -12.40 5.41 25.47
N PRO A 177 -12.62 5.23 26.80
CA PRO A 177 -11.56 4.86 27.75
C PRO A 177 -10.74 3.60 27.39
N LYS A 178 -11.34 2.66 26.66
CA LYS A 178 -10.65 1.46 26.11
C LYS A 178 -9.35 1.80 25.36
N TYR A 179 -9.30 2.94 24.68
CA TYR A 179 -8.13 3.35 23.90
C TYR A 179 -7.11 4.16 24.69
N GLU A 180 -7.23 4.19 26.02
CA GLU A 180 -6.23 4.73 26.96
C GLU A 180 -5.80 6.18 26.64
N GLY A 181 -6.71 6.97 26.07
CA GLY A 181 -6.45 8.37 25.69
C GLY A 181 -5.59 8.57 24.44
N LYS A 182 -5.26 7.50 23.71
CA LYS A 182 -4.45 7.53 22.47
C LYS A 182 -4.94 8.55 21.44
N TYR A 183 -6.26 8.77 21.38
CA TYR A 183 -6.92 9.63 20.40
C TYR A 183 -7.56 10.89 21.00
N THR A 184 -7.29 11.23 22.27
CA THR A 184 -7.94 12.39 22.92
C THR A 184 -7.63 13.72 22.23
N GLN A 185 -6.45 13.85 21.62
CA GLN A 185 -6.03 15.03 20.85
C GLN A 185 -6.08 14.79 19.34
N HIS A 186 -6.75 13.74 18.89
CA HIS A 186 -6.89 13.46 17.47
C HIS A 186 -7.65 14.60 16.78
N GLU A 187 -7.24 14.90 15.54
CA GLU A 187 -7.95 15.84 14.66
C GLU A 187 -9.38 15.35 14.40
N VAL A 188 -10.25 16.22 13.89
CA VAL A 188 -11.61 15.78 13.57
C VAL A 188 -11.56 14.82 12.38
N VAL A 189 -12.17 13.64 12.53
CA VAL A 189 -12.41 12.70 11.44
C VAL A 189 -13.61 13.21 10.65
N GLU A 190 -13.34 14.05 9.66
CA GLU A 190 -14.36 14.78 8.90
C GLU A 190 -14.20 14.69 7.39
N LEU A 191 -13.07 14.16 6.91
CA LEU A 191 -12.84 13.98 5.47
C LEU A 191 -13.31 12.59 5.03
N PRO A 192 -14.01 12.49 3.88
CA PRO A 192 -14.22 11.23 3.22
C PRO A 192 -12.90 10.71 2.67
N SER A 193 -12.84 9.41 2.48
CA SER A 193 -11.80 8.77 1.69
C SER A 193 -12.41 8.08 0.47
N PHE A 194 -11.62 7.98 -0.58
CA PHE A 194 -11.99 7.31 -1.83
C PHE A 194 -11.15 6.06 -1.91
N TYR A 195 -11.77 4.89 -1.84
CA TYR A 195 -11.05 3.65 -1.66
C TYR A 195 -11.46 2.58 -2.67
N CYS A 196 -10.60 1.57 -2.83
CA CYS A 196 -10.95 0.33 -3.49
C CYS A 196 -10.12 -0.83 -2.93
N THR A 197 -10.70 -2.03 -2.95
CA THR A 197 -10.03 -3.25 -2.49
C THR A 197 -9.04 -3.73 -3.56
N MET A 198 -7.77 -3.84 -3.19
CA MET A 198 -6.70 -4.21 -4.11
C MET A 198 -6.39 -5.70 -4.10
N SER A 199 -6.59 -6.36 -2.95
CA SER A 199 -6.20 -7.76 -2.75
C SER A 199 -7.39 -8.69 -2.48
N GLY A 200 -7.15 -9.99 -2.63
CA GLY A 200 -7.91 -11.01 -1.88
C GLY A 200 -7.52 -11.02 -0.39
N PRO A 201 -8.16 -11.91 0.41
CA PRO A 201 -7.82 -12.03 1.83
C PRO A 201 -6.36 -12.44 2.00
N ASP A 202 -5.71 -11.80 2.95
CA ASP A 202 -4.33 -12.00 3.38
C ASP A 202 -3.26 -11.84 2.28
N TYR A 203 -3.67 -11.33 1.11
CA TYR A 203 -2.81 -10.82 0.03
C TYR A 203 -1.61 -11.72 -0.27
N ALA A 204 -1.84 -13.04 -0.33
CA ALA A 204 -0.79 -14.08 -0.40
C ALA A 204 0.35 -13.75 -1.38
N TYR A 205 0.00 -13.33 -2.60
CA TYR A 205 0.92 -12.97 -3.70
C TYR A 205 1.73 -11.67 -3.50
N ALA A 206 1.34 -10.83 -2.56
CA ALA A 206 2.03 -9.59 -2.20
C ALA A 206 2.54 -9.62 -0.75
N LYS A 207 2.43 -10.75 -0.06
CA LYS A 207 2.68 -10.84 1.37
C LYS A 207 4.09 -10.40 1.75
N GLN A 208 5.12 -10.92 1.10
CA GLN A 208 6.50 -10.55 1.45
C GLN A 208 6.82 -9.09 1.19
N VAL A 209 6.42 -8.56 0.02
CA VAL A 209 6.70 -7.17 -0.35
C VAL A 209 5.98 -6.19 0.59
N LEU A 210 4.75 -6.51 1.00
CA LEU A 210 3.97 -5.68 1.92
C LEU A 210 4.40 -5.86 3.37
N ASP A 211 4.67 -7.08 3.84
CA ASP A 211 5.24 -7.33 5.15
C ASP A 211 6.56 -6.56 5.29
N PHE A 212 7.42 -6.58 4.26
CA PHE A 212 8.64 -5.80 4.27
C PHE A 212 8.33 -4.30 4.36
N ALA A 213 7.54 -3.76 3.43
CA ALA A 213 7.22 -2.34 3.37
C ALA A 213 6.62 -1.82 4.69
N PHE A 214 5.67 -2.55 5.27
CA PHE A 214 4.96 -2.16 6.51
C PHE A 214 5.80 -2.26 7.80
N ASN A 215 6.98 -2.87 7.74
CA ASN A 215 7.92 -2.95 8.86
C ASN A 215 9.07 -1.92 8.76
N GLN A 216 9.14 -1.13 7.68
CA GLN A 216 10.17 -0.11 7.54
C GLN A 216 9.78 1.21 8.24
N PRO A 217 10.75 2.06 8.63
CA PRO A 217 10.49 3.31 9.36
C PRO A 217 9.54 4.30 8.66
N GLY A 218 9.51 4.31 7.33
CA GLY A 218 8.61 5.14 6.53
C GLY A 218 7.15 4.66 6.51
N ALA A 219 6.86 3.45 7.00
CA ALA A 219 5.49 2.96 7.15
C ALA A 219 4.80 3.55 8.40
N ASN A 220 3.48 3.37 8.46
CA ASN A 220 2.58 3.86 9.52
C ASN A 220 2.68 5.37 9.76
N THR A 221 3.16 6.12 8.77
CA THR A 221 3.18 7.58 8.76
C THR A 221 1.97 8.09 7.99
N VAL A 222 1.03 8.69 8.71
CA VAL A 222 -0.19 9.26 8.14
C VAL A 222 -0.06 10.78 8.05
N GLY A 223 -0.30 11.32 6.86
CA GLY A 223 -0.29 12.76 6.61
C GLY A 223 -1.53 13.48 7.17
N PRO A 224 -1.55 14.83 7.16
CA PRO A 224 -2.66 15.61 7.71
C PRO A 224 -4.04 15.24 7.17
N LEU A 225 -4.18 14.98 5.86
CA LEU A 225 -5.50 14.62 5.32
C LEU A 225 -5.91 13.22 5.75
N GLY A 226 -4.97 12.27 5.74
CA GLY A 226 -5.18 10.92 6.22
C GLY A 226 -5.65 10.87 7.67
N LYS A 227 -5.09 11.73 8.55
CA LYS A 227 -5.54 11.84 9.94
C LYS A 227 -6.98 12.36 10.04
N ARG A 228 -7.32 13.39 9.25
CA ARG A 228 -8.70 13.89 9.14
C ARG A 228 -9.67 12.93 8.47
N ALA A 229 -9.18 11.86 7.83
CA ALA A 229 -9.97 10.72 7.36
C ALA A 229 -9.94 9.52 8.32
N GLY A 230 -9.24 9.62 9.46
CA GLY A 230 -9.13 8.59 10.49
C GLY A 230 -8.20 7.43 10.14
N LEU A 231 -7.29 7.59 9.17
CA LEU A 231 -6.41 6.52 8.70
C LEU A 231 -5.35 6.08 9.73
N ASP A 232 -5.12 6.86 10.79
CA ASP A 232 -4.25 6.56 11.94
C ASP A 232 -5.00 5.98 13.16
N VAL A 233 -6.28 5.63 12.98
CA VAL A 233 -7.02 4.82 13.95
C VAL A 233 -6.63 3.34 13.74
N ASN A 234 -5.64 2.86 14.51
CA ASN A 234 -4.98 1.57 14.27
C ASN A 234 -5.90 0.36 14.44
N GLU A 235 -7.00 0.55 15.18
CA GLU A 235 -8.02 -0.48 15.37
C GLU A 235 -8.88 -0.64 14.10
N ASN A 236 -8.98 0.42 13.27
CA ASN A 236 -9.61 0.37 11.95
C ASN A 236 -8.59 0.03 10.84
N TYR A 237 -7.35 0.49 10.96
CA TYR A 237 -6.28 0.27 9.97
C TYR A 237 -5.00 -0.23 10.63
N THR A 238 -4.71 -1.52 10.45
CA THR A 238 -3.61 -2.18 11.15
C THR A 238 -2.24 -1.82 10.61
N LYS A 239 -2.14 -1.42 9.35
CA LYS A 239 -0.94 -0.90 8.70
C LYS A 239 -1.28 0.18 7.69
N VAL A 240 -0.41 1.17 7.57
CA VAL A 240 -0.55 2.23 6.58
C VAL A 240 0.78 2.43 5.86
N LEU A 241 0.74 2.61 4.55
CA LEU A 241 1.88 3.06 3.76
C LEU A 241 1.43 4.26 2.94
N ARG A 242 1.97 5.44 3.26
CA ARG A 242 1.77 6.63 2.45
C ARG A 242 2.50 6.47 1.11
N LEU A 243 1.81 6.86 0.05
CA LEU A 243 2.27 6.77 -1.33
C LEU A 243 2.44 8.16 -1.91
N GLU A 244 3.42 8.26 -2.81
CA GLU A 244 3.62 9.39 -3.71
C GLU A 244 3.28 8.95 -5.14
N SER A 245 2.58 9.80 -5.87
CA SER A 245 2.29 9.57 -7.29
C SER A 245 3.56 9.79 -8.12
N PHE A 246 3.75 8.99 -9.16
CA PHE A 246 4.74 9.34 -10.18
C PHE A 246 4.38 10.68 -10.86
N PRO A 247 5.36 11.45 -11.38
CA PRO A 247 5.10 12.80 -11.90
C PRO A 247 4.06 12.89 -13.03
N ASP A 248 3.84 11.82 -13.79
CA ASP A 248 2.86 11.71 -14.87
C ASP A 248 1.56 10.99 -14.46
N ALA A 249 1.46 10.54 -13.22
CA ALA A 249 0.24 9.96 -12.67
C ALA A 249 -0.72 11.06 -12.18
N ARG A 250 -2.03 10.80 -12.27
CA ARG A 250 -3.09 11.77 -11.95
C ARG A 250 -4.23 11.16 -11.14
N SER A 251 -4.93 12.04 -10.43
CA SER A 251 -6.31 11.82 -10.00
C SER A 251 -7.26 12.38 -11.04
N TRP A 252 -8.39 11.71 -11.23
CA TRP A 252 -9.40 12.05 -12.23
C TRP A 252 -10.76 12.09 -11.60
N VAL A 253 -11.62 12.98 -12.09
CA VAL A 253 -13.01 13.08 -11.66
C VAL A 253 -13.95 13.04 -12.84
N ASN A 254 -15.06 12.31 -12.70
CA ASN A 254 -16.15 12.39 -13.66
C ASN A 254 -16.94 13.67 -13.41
N ILE A 255 -17.02 14.55 -14.41
CA ILE A 255 -17.85 15.76 -14.33
C ILE A 255 -19.15 15.65 -15.14
N GLY A 256 -19.40 14.48 -15.73
CA GLY A 256 -20.53 14.28 -16.64
C GLY A 256 -20.39 15.05 -17.96
N GLN A 257 -21.39 14.87 -18.83
CA GLN A 257 -21.48 15.61 -20.09
C GLN A 257 -22.66 16.60 -20.02
N PRO A 258 -22.48 17.88 -20.37
CA PRO A 258 -23.55 18.87 -20.37
C PRO A 258 -24.77 18.39 -21.16
N GLY A 259 -25.96 18.55 -20.57
CA GLY A 259 -27.23 18.16 -21.19
C GLY A 259 -27.48 16.64 -21.27
N LYS A 260 -26.61 15.81 -20.68
CA LYS A 260 -26.79 14.35 -20.60
C LYS A 260 -26.99 13.90 -19.16
N ASN A 261 -27.48 12.67 -19.00
CA ASN A 261 -27.66 12.05 -17.68
C ASN A 261 -26.32 11.63 -17.05
N THR A 262 -26.35 11.26 -15.78
CA THR A 262 -25.17 11.01 -14.93
C THR A 262 -24.29 9.86 -15.40
N ILE A 263 -24.79 8.96 -16.25
CA ILE A 263 -24.02 7.83 -16.80
C ILE A 263 -23.13 8.20 -17.99
N ASN A 264 -23.24 9.43 -18.52
CA ASN A 264 -22.37 9.91 -19.60
C ASN A 264 -21.08 10.48 -19.01
N VAL A 265 -20.03 9.65 -18.98
CA VAL A 265 -18.76 9.98 -18.35
C VAL A 265 -17.96 11.05 -19.08
N ASN A 266 -17.24 11.87 -18.32
CA ASN A 266 -16.22 12.80 -18.79
C ASN A 266 -15.15 12.95 -17.69
N TRP A 267 -14.05 12.23 -17.84
CA TRP A 267 -12.94 12.24 -16.89
C TRP A 267 -12.06 13.47 -17.12
N GLN A 268 -11.85 14.25 -16.07
CA GLN A 268 -10.97 15.42 -16.07
C GLN A 268 -9.93 15.28 -14.96
N ALA A 269 -8.70 15.71 -15.23
CA ALA A 269 -7.62 15.66 -14.26
C ALA A 269 -7.84 16.69 -13.14
N VAL A 270 -7.57 16.28 -11.91
CA VAL A 270 -7.67 17.13 -10.70
C VAL A 270 -6.41 17.99 -10.56
N ASP A 271 -6.58 19.28 -10.29
CA ASP A 271 -5.49 20.20 -9.91
C ASP A 271 -5.13 19.97 -8.43
N THR A 272 -4.09 19.15 -8.19
CA THR A 272 -3.67 18.80 -6.83
C THR A 272 -3.00 19.94 -6.06
N ASN A 273 -2.75 21.09 -6.71
CA ASN A 273 -2.27 22.30 -6.01
C ASN A 273 -3.42 23.06 -5.33
N LYS A 274 -4.67 22.85 -5.78
CA LYS A 274 -5.86 23.51 -5.22
C LYS A 274 -6.77 22.55 -4.46
N THR A 275 -6.83 21.30 -4.91
CA THR A 275 -7.43 20.19 -4.17
C THR A 275 -6.30 19.30 -3.67
N ALA A 276 -5.86 19.52 -2.43
CA ALA A 276 -4.82 18.71 -1.82
C ALA A 276 -5.22 17.23 -1.83
N ALA A 277 -4.23 16.35 -2.04
CA ALA A 277 -4.44 14.92 -2.16
C ALA A 277 -3.37 14.14 -1.39
N GLU A 278 -3.78 13.06 -0.72
CA GLU A 278 -2.89 12.08 -0.12
C GLU A 278 -3.32 10.66 -0.52
N TYR A 279 -2.36 9.79 -0.79
CA TYR A 279 -2.59 8.43 -1.27
C TYR A 279 -1.98 7.41 -0.32
N TYR A 280 -2.66 6.28 -0.14
CA TYR A 280 -2.29 5.27 0.85
C TYR A 280 -2.56 3.85 0.37
N LEU A 281 -1.64 2.93 0.67
CA LEU A 281 -1.98 1.53 0.85
C LEU A 281 -2.31 1.27 2.32
N LEU A 282 -3.46 0.66 2.58
CA LEU A 282 -3.96 0.40 3.93
C LEU A 282 -4.18 -1.10 4.12
N GLU A 283 -3.67 -1.65 5.22
CA GLU A 283 -4.13 -2.94 5.73
C GLU A 283 -5.31 -2.70 6.69
N ARG A 284 -6.44 -3.36 6.42
CA ARG A 284 -7.61 -3.34 7.30
C ARG A 284 -8.21 -4.74 7.45
N PRO A 285 -8.64 -5.14 8.67
CA PRO A 285 -9.53 -6.27 8.84
C PRO A 285 -10.87 -6.01 8.15
N PHE A 286 -11.17 -6.79 7.12
CA PHE A 286 -12.44 -6.77 6.40
C PHE A 286 -13.00 -8.19 6.38
N PHE A 287 -14.24 -8.34 6.88
CA PHE A 287 -14.79 -9.64 7.27
C PHE A 287 -13.86 -10.44 8.20
N ASN A 288 -13.15 -9.73 9.09
CA ASN A 288 -12.17 -10.27 10.03
C ASN A 288 -11.01 -11.05 9.37
N ARG A 289 -10.70 -10.76 8.10
CA ARG A 289 -9.47 -11.14 7.39
C ARG A 289 -8.73 -9.89 6.93
N LYS A 290 -7.42 -9.98 6.73
CA LYS A 290 -6.64 -8.80 6.33
C LYS A 290 -6.80 -8.55 4.84
N TYR A 291 -7.05 -7.30 4.46
CA TYR A 291 -7.11 -6.88 3.07
C TYR A 291 -6.28 -5.63 2.86
N ILE A 292 -5.83 -5.45 1.63
CA ILE A 292 -5.14 -4.23 1.19
C ILE A 292 -6.10 -3.38 0.39
N PHE A 293 -6.15 -2.11 0.74
CA PHE A 293 -6.94 -1.10 0.07
C PHE A 293 -6.02 0.00 -0.45
N ILE A 294 -6.30 0.49 -1.66
CA ILE A 294 -5.80 1.78 -2.10
C ILE A 294 -6.81 2.83 -1.65
N THR A 295 -6.32 3.91 -1.08
CA THR A 295 -7.16 4.99 -0.59
C THR A 295 -6.56 6.33 -0.99
N ALA A 296 -7.40 7.23 -1.46
CA ALA A 296 -7.08 8.62 -1.71
C ALA A 296 -7.94 9.51 -0.80
N VAL A 297 -7.34 10.53 -0.20
CA VAL A 297 -8.04 11.54 0.61
C VAL A 297 -7.83 12.90 -0.04
N TYR A 298 -8.90 13.68 -0.16
CA TYR A 298 -8.87 14.99 -0.79
C TYR A 298 -9.46 16.05 0.13
N ASP A 299 -8.94 17.26 0.05
CA ASP A 299 -9.57 18.45 0.61
C ASP A 299 -9.28 19.67 -0.25
N ASN A 300 -10.24 20.60 -0.32
CA ASN A 300 -10.03 21.84 -1.06
C ASN A 300 -9.36 22.87 -0.17
N ASN A 301 -8.38 23.59 -0.71
CA ASN A 301 -7.69 24.64 0.04
C ASN A 301 -8.58 25.87 0.30
N ASP A 302 -9.65 26.04 -0.48
CA ASP A 302 -10.48 27.25 -0.52
C ASP A 302 -11.95 27.03 -0.10
N ASN A 303 -12.37 25.80 0.20
CA ASN A 303 -13.73 25.49 0.65
C ASN A 303 -13.80 24.19 1.45
N ALA A 304 -14.91 23.98 2.17
CA ALA A 304 -15.13 22.82 3.02
C ALA A 304 -16.03 21.75 2.36
N ASP A 305 -16.00 21.59 1.03
CA ASP A 305 -16.89 20.66 0.33
C ASP A 305 -16.74 19.22 0.81
N PHE A 306 -15.53 18.79 1.15
CA PHE A 306 -15.28 17.43 1.61
C PHE A 306 -15.67 17.20 3.07
N GLN A 307 -15.68 18.25 3.90
CA GLN A 307 -15.80 18.11 5.34
C GLN A 307 -17.25 17.81 5.78
N TYR A 308 -17.41 16.84 6.67
CA TYR A 308 -18.68 16.50 7.29
C TYR A 308 -18.50 15.73 8.61
N VAL A 309 -19.32 16.00 9.62
CA VAL A 309 -19.52 15.13 10.78
C VAL A 309 -21.02 15.06 11.07
N ARG A 310 -21.54 13.86 11.30
CA ARG A 310 -22.95 13.67 11.69
C ARG A 310 -23.23 14.43 13.00
N PRO A 311 -24.26 15.29 13.08
CA PRO A 311 -24.60 16.03 14.30
C PRO A 311 -25.30 15.16 15.36
N GLN A 312 -24.87 13.92 15.52
CA GLN A 312 -25.45 12.95 16.46
C GLN A 312 -24.46 11.82 16.74
N GLY A 313 -24.55 11.26 17.96
CA GLY A 313 -23.90 10.02 18.35
C GLY A 313 -22.62 10.27 19.13
N ALA A 314 -22.10 9.20 19.74
CA ALA A 314 -21.03 9.29 20.73
C ALA A 314 -19.78 10.02 20.23
N TYR A 315 -19.44 9.90 18.94
CA TYR A 315 -18.32 10.64 18.36
C TYR A 315 -18.58 12.15 18.35
N PHE A 316 -19.72 12.59 17.81
CA PHE A 316 -20.11 14.00 17.79
C PHE A 316 -20.24 14.60 19.19
N ASP A 317 -20.82 13.84 20.14
CA ASP A 317 -20.93 14.26 21.53
C ASP A 317 -19.54 14.48 22.14
N SER A 318 -18.58 13.59 21.85
CA SER A 318 -17.20 13.73 22.32
C SER A 318 -16.46 14.93 21.72
N LEU A 319 -16.75 15.30 20.46
CA LEU A 319 -16.20 16.51 19.84
C LEU A 319 -16.80 17.78 20.46
N THR A 320 -18.11 17.79 20.69
CA THR A 320 -18.82 18.91 21.32
C THR A 320 -18.34 19.14 22.75
N GLN A 321 -18.11 18.07 23.52
CA GLN A 321 -17.54 18.16 24.88
C GLN A 321 -16.11 18.75 24.88
N ARG A 322 -15.36 18.56 23.79
CA ARG A 322 -14.04 19.18 23.58
C ARG A 322 -14.11 20.62 23.08
N GLY A 323 -15.31 21.17 22.86
CA GLY A 323 -15.52 22.52 22.34
C GLY A 323 -15.26 22.67 20.84
N LEU A 324 -15.25 21.56 20.08
CA LEU A 324 -15.06 21.59 18.63
C LEU A 324 -16.41 21.75 17.91
N THR A 325 -16.40 22.50 16.80
CA THR A 325 -17.60 22.79 15.99
C THR A 325 -17.41 22.33 14.54
N PRO A 326 -17.53 21.02 14.25
CA PRO A 326 -17.33 20.49 12.90
C PRO A 326 -18.46 20.90 11.94
N LYS A 327 -18.23 20.79 10.63
CA LYS A 327 -19.28 20.99 9.62
C LYS A 327 -20.30 19.85 9.68
N THR A 328 -21.58 20.17 9.90
CA THR A 328 -22.65 19.17 10.08
C THR A 328 -23.59 19.02 8.89
N THR A 329 -23.28 19.66 7.75
CA THR A 329 -24.09 19.58 6.53
C THR A 329 -23.31 18.81 5.46
N VAL A 330 -23.88 17.69 5.00
CA VAL A 330 -23.27 16.85 3.97
C VAL A 330 -23.25 17.57 2.63
N THR A 331 -22.09 17.60 1.97
CA THR A 331 -22.00 17.86 0.53
C THR A 331 -22.11 16.53 -0.22
N GLN A 332 -23.23 16.33 -0.94
CA GLN A 332 -23.51 15.06 -1.62
C GLN A 332 -22.52 14.78 -2.77
N ALA A 333 -22.23 15.82 -3.57
CA ALA A 333 -21.23 15.77 -4.64
C ALA A 333 -20.16 16.85 -4.38
N PRO A 334 -19.05 16.50 -3.70
CA PRO A 334 -17.97 17.46 -3.47
C PRO A 334 -17.38 17.93 -4.80
N ARG A 335 -16.97 19.20 -4.85
CA ARG A 335 -16.37 19.77 -6.05
C ARG A 335 -14.85 19.64 -6.02
N PHE A 336 -14.26 19.38 -7.18
CA PHE A 336 -12.82 19.30 -7.38
C PHE A 336 -12.35 20.42 -8.30
N HIS A 337 -11.18 20.99 -8.00
CA HIS A 337 -10.49 21.87 -8.93
C HIS A 337 -9.89 21.04 -10.06
N LEU A 338 -10.03 21.50 -11.30
CA LEU A 338 -9.51 20.79 -12.48
C LEU A 338 -8.22 21.42 -13.00
N GLU A 339 -7.31 20.63 -13.57
CA GLU A 339 -6.05 21.12 -14.15
C GLU A 339 -6.28 22.12 -15.30
N ASN A 340 -7.36 21.94 -16.06
CA ASN A 340 -7.77 22.86 -17.13
C ASN A 340 -8.57 24.07 -16.62
N GLY A 341 -8.71 24.20 -15.30
CA GLY A 341 -9.42 25.30 -14.63
C GLY A 341 -10.87 24.96 -14.27
N GLY A 342 -11.40 25.74 -13.32
CA GLY A 342 -12.76 25.60 -12.81
C GLY A 342 -12.87 24.65 -11.63
N LEU A 343 -14.06 24.65 -11.03
CA LEU A 343 -14.45 23.87 -9.86
C LEU A 343 -15.73 23.11 -10.20
N GLN A 344 -15.67 21.78 -10.26
CA GLN A 344 -16.78 20.95 -10.77
C GLN A 344 -17.19 19.87 -9.78
N ALA A 345 -18.50 19.64 -9.65
CA ALA A 345 -19.04 18.59 -8.80
C ALA A 345 -18.75 17.22 -9.40
N VAL A 346 -18.29 16.28 -8.58
CA VAL A 346 -18.07 14.90 -9.01
C VAL A 346 -19.40 14.20 -9.27
N ASN A 347 -19.44 13.41 -10.34
CA ASN A 347 -20.59 12.64 -10.75
C ASN A 347 -20.30 11.14 -10.60
N GLY A 348 -20.82 10.52 -9.55
CA GLY A 348 -20.69 9.09 -9.31
C GLY A 348 -21.49 8.25 -10.31
N LEU A 349 -21.04 7.02 -10.54
CA LEU A 349 -21.75 6.06 -11.39
C LEU A 349 -22.64 5.14 -10.56
N PRO A 350 -23.79 4.70 -11.09
CA PRO A 350 -24.61 3.66 -10.46
C PRO A 350 -23.96 2.27 -10.59
N VAL A 351 -22.78 2.18 -11.20
CA VAL A 351 -22.00 0.96 -11.39
C VAL A 351 -20.62 1.15 -10.77
N PHE A 352 -19.95 0.04 -10.47
CA PHE A 352 -18.59 0.06 -10.00
C PHE A 352 -17.68 -0.85 -10.82
N GLY A 353 -16.39 -0.53 -10.84
CA GLY A 353 -15.40 -1.18 -11.67
C GLY A 353 -15.64 -0.88 -13.15
N VAL A 354 -15.50 0.38 -13.57
CA VAL A 354 -15.62 0.82 -14.99
C VAL A 354 -14.82 -0.02 -16.00
N HIS A 355 -13.81 -0.78 -15.56
CA HIS A 355 -13.05 -1.72 -16.39
C HIS A 355 -13.69 -3.10 -16.57
N HIS A 356 -14.81 -3.36 -15.92
CA HIS A 356 -15.44 -4.67 -15.81
C HIS A 356 -16.87 -4.65 -16.36
N TYR A 357 -17.04 -4.36 -17.64
CA TYR A 357 -18.36 -4.14 -18.25
C TYR A 357 -19.29 -5.38 -18.21
N ASP A 358 -18.74 -6.59 -18.19
CA ASP A 358 -19.50 -7.86 -18.17
C ASP A 358 -19.27 -8.65 -16.87
N ARG A 359 -19.60 -8.03 -15.73
CA ARG A 359 -19.46 -8.66 -14.41
C ARG A 359 -20.30 -9.92 -14.24
N ASN A 360 -21.40 -10.01 -14.99
CA ASN A 360 -22.33 -11.12 -14.92
C ASN A 360 -21.67 -12.45 -15.31
N VAL A 361 -20.76 -12.45 -16.29
CA VAL A 361 -20.08 -13.67 -16.77
C VAL A 361 -19.28 -14.41 -15.69
N TYR A 362 -18.81 -13.72 -14.66
CA TYR A 362 -18.07 -14.33 -13.55
C TYR A 362 -18.81 -14.23 -12.21
N GLY A 363 -20.15 -14.12 -12.26
CA GLY A 363 -21.02 -14.18 -11.08
C GLY A 363 -20.96 -12.94 -10.18
N GLY A 364 -20.43 -11.82 -10.69
CA GLY A 364 -20.44 -10.54 -9.99
C GLY A 364 -21.70 -9.71 -10.29
N GLY A 365 -22.25 -9.04 -9.28
CA GLY A 365 -23.23 -7.95 -9.48
C GLY A 365 -22.60 -6.71 -10.13
N GLY A 366 -23.36 -5.68 -10.49
CA GLY A 366 -22.82 -4.53 -11.25
C GLY A 366 -23.15 -3.15 -10.68
N ALA A 367 -23.90 -3.06 -9.58
CA ALA A 367 -24.44 -1.80 -9.09
C ALA A 367 -23.68 -1.27 -7.87
N CYS A 368 -23.44 0.04 -7.85
CA CYS A 368 -22.97 0.76 -6.67
C CYS A 368 -23.96 0.54 -5.52
N PRO A 369 -23.49 0.34 -4.27
CA PRO A 369 -24.40 0.24 -3.15
C PRO A 369 -25.27 1.50 -3.00
N LEU A 370 -26.53 1.29 -2.62
CA LEU A 370 -27.56 2.33 -2.62
C LEU A 370 -27.60 3.13 -1.31
N LYS A 371 -27.18 2.51 -0.21
CA LYS A 371 -27.07 3.12 1.12
C LYS A 371 -25.61 3.11 1.57
N GLY A 372 -25.26 3.87 2.59
CA GLY A 372 -23.93 3.84 3.18
C GLY A 372 -23.71 2.88 4.38
N GLY A 373 -24.17 1.60 4.40
CA GLY A 373 -23.68 0.52 5.33
C GLY A 373 -23.08 -0.82 4.75
N ASP A 374 -22.00 -1.44 5.25
CA ASP A 374 -21.41 -2.80 4.90
C ASP A 374 -21.93 -3.67 3.70
N TYR A 375 -21.03 -4.25 2.89
CA TYR A 375 -21.28 -5.16 1.76
C TYR A 375 -22.09 -6.44 2.08
N GLY A 376 -22.40 -6.68 3.35
CA GLY A 376 -23.06 -7.88 3.87
C GLY A 376 -24.58 -7.79 4.05
N HIS A 377 -25.11 -8.70 4.87
CA HIS A 377 -26.53 -8.80 5.17
C HIS A 377 -27.01 -7.62 6.03
N TYR A 378 -27.78 -6.72 5.43
CA TYR A 378 -28.55 -5.72 6.17
C TYR A 378 -29.97 -6.21 6.41
N PRO A 379 -30.61 -5.83 7.53
CA PRO A 379 -32.01 -6.17 7.82
C PRO A 379 -32.99 -5.69 6.74
N GLU A 380 -32.62 -4.66 5.99
CA GLU A 380 -33.37 -4.16 4.84
C GLU A 380 -32.61 -4.53 3.55
N THR A 381 -33.25 -5.19 2.59
CA THR A 381 -32.70 -5.77 1.33
C THR A 381 -32.10 -4.75 0.33
N THR A 382 -31.78 -3.54 0.79
CA THR A 382 -31.09 -2.51 0.03
C THR A 382 -29.59 -2.61 0.27
N ALA A 383 -28.80 -2.88 -0.77
CA ALA A 383 -27.33 -2.91 -0.70
C ALA A 383 -26.77 -1.64 -0.03
N GLY A 384 -25.80 -1.78 0.89
CA GLY A 384 -25.18 -0.65 1.60
C GLY A 384 -23.65 -0.48 1.38
N SER A 385 -23.02 0.53 2.04
CA SER A 385 -21.59 0.93 2.13
C SER A 385 -20.55 -0.17 2.13
N ALA A 386 -19.34 0.33 1.88
CA ALA A 386 -18.08 -0.23 2.26
C ALA A 386 -17.99 -0.86 3.66
N TRP A 387 -18.02 -0.08 4.75
CA TRP A 387 -17.59 -0.54 6.07
C TRP A 387 -18.63 -0.33 7.19
N PRO A 388 -18.62 -1.19 8.22
CA PRO A 388 -19.28 -1.02 9.51
C PRO A 388 -19.28 0.36 10.16
N THR A 389 -18.16 1.08 10.05
CA THR A 389 -17.87 2.33 10.75
C THR A 389 -18.06 3.55 9.87
N ASN A 390 -18.74 3.42 8.73
CA ASN A 390 -18.97 4.55 7.84
C ASN A 390 -20.32 5.25 8.08
N TYR A 391 -20.40 6.50 7.65
CA TYR A 391 -21.67 7.24 7.60
C TYR A 391 -22.58 6.75 6.47
N GLU A 392 -23.86 6.57 6.78
CA GLU A 392 -24.87 6.07 5.83
C GLU A 392 -25.39 7.14 4.85
N GLU A 393 -25.36 8.40 5.29
CA GLU A 393 -25.80 9.60 4.59
C GLU A 393 -24.77 10.13 3.57
N ILE A 394 -23.55 9.56 3.61
CA ILE A 394 -22.53 9.78 2.58
C ILE A 394 -22.82 8.84 1.43
N SER A 395 -23.42 9.39 0.38
CA SER A 395 -23.70 8.64 -0.85
C SER A 395 -22.41 8.09 -1.45
N PRO A 396 -22.32 6.77 -1.72
CA PRO A 396 -21.21 6.20 -2.47
C PRO A 396 -21.15 6.84 -3.86
N LEU A 397 -20.03 7.47 -4.18
CA LEU A 397 -19.76 8.02 -5.51
C LEU A 397 -18.87 7.02 -6.27
N CYS A 398 -19.43 5.85 -6.59
CA CYS A 398 -18.66 4.77 -7.23
C CYS A 398 -18.04 5.24 -8.53
N ASP A 399 -16.74 4.99 -8.66
CA ASP A 399 -15.90 5.36 -9.79
C ASP A 399 -15.97 6.83 -10.17
N GLY A 400 -16.63 7.72 -9.41
CA GLY A 400 -16.67 9.16 -9.70
C GLY A 400 -15.29 9.81 -9.61
N VAL A 401 -14.41 9.20 -8.80
CA VAL A 401 -12.98 9.51 -8.71
C VAL A 401 -12.18 8.31 -9.20
N LEU A 402 -11.20 8.55 -10.05
CA LEU A 402 -10.23 7.55 -10.48
C LEU A 402 -8.81 8.00 -10.10
N VAL A 403 -7.92 7.04 -9.91
CA VAL A 403 -6.48 7.28 -9.75
C VAL A 403 -5.69 6.42 -10.73
N ASP A 404 -4.59 6.94 -11.22
CA ASP A 404 -3.62 6.12 -11.95
C ASP A 404 -2.87 5.27 -10.93
N ILE A 405 -2.92 3.94 -11.05
CA ILE A 405 -2.15 3.04 -10.18
C ILE A 405 -0.68 3.08 -10.63
N LYS A 406 0.00 4.14 -10.19
CA LYS A 406 1.40 4.40 -10.49
C LYS A 406 1.99 5.21 -9.34
N PHE A 407 2.46 4.49 -8.33
CA PHE A 407 2.88 5.06 -7.04
C PHE A 407 4.25 4.56 -6.60
N TYR A 408 4.94 5.35 -5.77
CA TYR A 408 6.13 4.93 -5.05
C TYR A 408 6.09 5.37 -3.58
N SER A 409 6.98 4.82 -2.76
CA SER A 409 7.19 5.28 -1.37
C SER A 409 8.64 5.01 -0.94
N ASN A 410 9.23 5.95 -0.20
CA ASN A 410 10.57 5.78 0.40
C ASN A 410 10.40 5.15 1.79
N LEU A 411 10.78 3.88 1.91
CA LEU A 411 10.53 3.07 3.08
C LEU A 411 11.47 3.39 4.25
N ASP A 412 12.61 4.03 3.98
CA ASP A 412 13.53 4.52 5.00
C ASP A 412 13.06 5.82 5.67
N GLY A 413 11.92 6.36 5.26
CA GLY A 413 11.34 7.60 5.82
C GLY A 413 12.05 8.88 5.38
N SER A 414 12.98 8.81 4.40
CA SER A 414 13.73 9.97 3.93
C SER A 414 13.49 10.26 2.45
N SER A 415 13.48 11.53 2.08
CA SER A 415 13.33 11.96 0.68
C SER A 415 14.65 11.86 -0.09
N TRP A 416 14.58 11.52 -1.38
CA TRP A 416 15.72 11.61 -2.30
C TRP A 416 16.24 13.04 -2.50
N ASN A 417 15.46 14.06 -2.12
CA ASN A 417 15.90 15.45 -2.13
C ASN A 417 16.81 15.80 -0.93
N ASN A 418 17.00 14.89 0.03
CA ASN A 418 17.95 15.09 1.12
C ASN A 418 19.39 14.91 0.61
N PRO A 419 20.23 15.95 0.61
CA PRO A 419 21.60 15.86 0.09
C PRO A 419 22.50 14.92 0.92
N ASP A 420 22.12 14.60 2.15
CA ASP A 420 22.87 13.71 3.02
C ASP A 420 22.49 12.22 2.83
N LYS A 421 21.50 11.93 1.99
CA LYS A 421 21.01 10.57 1.74
C LYS A 421 21.93 9.82 0.77
N TYR A 422 22.22 8.54 1.06
CA TYR A 422 23.02 7.65 0.21
C TYR A 422 24.43 8.16 -0.15
N LEU A 423 25.07 8.89 0.77
CA LEU A 423 26.44 9.36 0.56
C LEU A 423 27.44 8.20 0.45
N ALA A 424 28.40 8.33 -0.47
CA ALA A 424 29.40 7.28 -0.74
C ALA A 424 30.35 7.01 0.43
N ASN A 425 30.52 7.96 1.36
CA ASN A 425 31.30 7.82 2.58
C ASN A 425 30.48 7.32 3.78
N ALA A 426 29.17 7.07 3.61
CA ALA A 426 28.30 6.67 4.71
C ALA A 426 28.77 5.38 5.40
N GLY A 427 29.19 4.37 4.63
CA GLY A 427 29.64 3.09 5.19
C GLY A 427 30.96 3.15 5.98
N VAL A 428 31.79 4.18 5.76
CA VAL A 428 33.03 4.39 6.52
C VAL A 428 32.86 5.40 7.66
N GLY A 429 31.80 6.21 7.65
CA GLY A 429 31.44 7.10 8.76
C GLY A 429 32.34 8.33 8.93
N THR A 430 33.08 8.76 7.90
CA THR A 430 34.03 9.88 7.99
C THR A 430 33.74 10.97 6.96
N LYS A 431 33.93 12.24 7.32
CA LYS A 431 33.80 13.37 6.37
C LYS A 431 34.93 13.39 5.34
N ALA A 432 36.08 12.80 5.64
CA ALA A 432 37.22 12.75 4.75
C ALA A 432 37.53 11.28 4.42
N VAL A 433 37.63 10.96 3.14
CA VAL A 433 37.98 9.63 2.64
C VAL A 433 39.15 9.77 1.68
N THR A 434 40.23 9.06 1.98
CA THR A 434 41.41 8.98 1.10
C THR A 434 41.19 7.87 0.07
N TYR A 435 41.25 8.25 -1.20
CA TYR A 435 41.21 7.37 -2.35
C TYR A 435 42.62 7.11 -2.84
N HIS A 436 42.91 5.85 -3.16
CA HIS A 436 44.14 5.47 -3.83
C HIS A 436 43.85 5.28 -5.33
N SER A 437 44.60 5.96 -6.18
CA SER A 437 44.41 5.96 -7.63
C SER A 437 45.74 5.77 -8.37
N GLN A 438 45.69 5.48 -9.67
CA GLN A 438 46.89 5.56 -10.51
C GLN A 438 47.16 7.01 -10.84
N SER A 439 48.38 7.48 -10.57
CA SER A 439 48.75 8.86 -10.88
C SER A 439 48.73 9.12 -12.38
N GLY A 440 48.24 10.28 -12.80
CA GLY A 440 48.16 10.65 -14.22
C GLY A 440 47.69 12.09 -14.43
N GLU A 441 47.39 12.44 -15.68
CA GLU A 441 46.83 13.74 -16.05
C GLU A 441 45.35 13.57 -16.40
N TYR A 442 44.47 14.27 -15.69
CA TYR A 442 43.04 14.33 -15.99
C TYR A 442 42.76 15.47 -16.98
N GLY A 443 41.85 15.23 -17.92
CA GLY A 443 41.29 16.29 -18.76
C GLY A 443 42.16 16.74 -19.94
N VAL A 444 43.26 16.07 -20.25
CA VAL A 444 44.11 16.41 -21.41
C VAL A 444 43.39 16.02 -22.70
N PHE A 445 43.22 16.98 -23.61
CA PHE A 445 42.68 16.70 -24.94
C PHE A 445 43.67 15.90 -25.79
N THR A 446 43.16 14.89 -26.48
CA THR A 446 43.95 14.03 -27.36
C THR A 446 43.47 14.05 -28.81
N ASP A 447 42.36 14.74 -29.10
CA ASP A 447 41.83 14.85 -30.46
C ASP A 447 42.47 16.02 -31.21
N GLU A 448 42.74 15.81 -32.49
CA GLU A 448 43.44 16.77 -33.37
C GLU A 448 42.74 18.13 -33.44
N TYR A 449 41.40 18.17 -33.39
CA TYR A 449 40.66 19.42 -33.43
C TYR A 449 41.05 20.35 -32.28
N ASN A 450 41.05 19.85 -31.04
CA ASN A 450 41.41 20.66 -29.89
C ASN A 450 42.93 20.89 -29.80
N THR A 451 43.75 19.89 -30.11
CA THR A 451 45.21 20.01 -30.02
C THR A 451 45.80 20.93 -31.07
N ASP A 452 45.31 20.88 -32.32
CA ASP A 452 45.83 21.69 -33.44
C ASP A 452 45.44 23.16 -33.29
N LEU A 453 44.28 23.42 -32.68
CA LEU A 453 43.84 24.77 -32.32
C LEU A 453 44.48 25.30 -31.03
N GLY A 454 45.33 24.50 -30.36
CA GLY A 454 46.00 24.88 -29.11
C GLY A 454 45.04 25.09 -27.94
N ILE A 455 43.82 24.55 -28.01
CA ILE A 455 42.80 24.67 -26.97
C ILE A 455 43.19 23.74 -25.81
N LYS A 456 43.10 24.25 -24.58
CA LYS A 456 43.35 23.47 -23.36
C LYS A 456 42.07 23.32 -22.57
N ASN A 457 41.93 22.18 -21.90
CA ASN A 457 40.86 21.98 -20.94
C ASN A 457 41.16 22.81 -19.67
N PRO A 458 40.28 23.75 -19.27
CA PRO A 458 40.48 24.53 -18.05
C PRO A 458 40.49 23.65 -16.78
N ASP A 459 39.92 22.46 -16.83
CA ASP A 459 39.86 21.50 -15.73
C ASP A 459 41.01 20.48 -15.75
N SER A 460 41.98 20.64 -16.66
CA SER A 460 43.14 19.76 -16.74
C SER A 460 43.95 19.85 -15.45
N GLN A 461 44.23 18.70 -14.82
CA GLN A 461 44.98 18.65 -13.58
C GLN A 461 45.72 17.32 -13.40
N GLN A 462 46.82 17.37 -12.65
CA GLN A 462 47.50 16.17 -12.19
C GLN A 462 46.64 15.46 -11.14
N VAL A 463 46.39 14.17 -11.35
CA VAL A 463 45.76 13.28 -10.37
C VAL A 463 46.87 12.54 -9.63
N PRO A 464 47.04 12.74 -8.31
CA PRO A 464 48.03 12.03 -7.50
C PRO A 464 47.63 10.58 -7.22
N SER A 465 48.58 9.76 -6.76
CA SER A 465 48.28 8.38 -6.33
C SER A 465 47.38 8.29 -5.11
N GLU A 466 47.26 9.38 -4.34
CA GLU A 466 46.33 9.51 -3.22
C GLU A 466 45.60 10.86 -3.26
N LEU A 467 44.27 10.82 -3.18
CA LEU A 467 43.41 12.01 -3.15
C LEU A 467 42.43 11.88 -1.99
N THR A 468 42.32 12.92 -1.15
CA THR A 468 41.30 12.95 -0.10
C THR A 468 40.09 13.76 -0.57
N LEU A 469 38.93 13.11 -0.62
CA LEU A 469 37.66 13.80 -0.82
C LEU A 469 37.06 14.16 0.54
N THR A 470 36.56 15.39 0.65
CA THR A 470 35.89 15.89 1.85
C THR A 470 34.41 16.15 1.56
N TYR A 471 33.54 15.53 2.35
CA TYR A 471 32.09 15.67 2.32
C TYR A 471 31.62 16.65 3.40
N SER A 472 30.54 17.38 3.14
CA SER A 472 29.96 18.34 4.09
C SER A 472 29.43 17.69 5.37
N SER A 473 28.94 16.47 5.26
CA SER A 473 28.24 15.71 6.28
C SER A 473 28.66 14.24 6.28
N VAL A 474 28.30 13.53 7.34
CA VAL A 474 28.30 12.06 7.40
C VAL A 474 26.89 11.68 7.80
N ALA A 475 26.27 10.81 7.02
CA ALA A 475 25.04 10.14 7.39
C ALA A 475 25.35 8.66 7.55
N ASP A 476 24.63 8.00 8.46
CA ASP A 476 24.67 6.54 8.55
C ASP A 476 24.20 5.94 7.23
N PRO A 477 24.76 4.78 6.83
CA PRO A 477 24.27 4.10 5.64
C PRO A 477 22.80 3.73 5.83
N VAL A 478 22.04 3.75 4.74
CA VAL A 478 20.64 3.29 4.77
C VAL A 478 20.60 1.82 5.19
N THR A 479 19.67 1.52 6.10
CA THR A 479 19.44 0.17 6.64
C THR A 479 17.97 -0.21 6.48
N TYR A 480 17.61 -1.41 6.92
CA TYR A 480 16.24 -1.90 6.86
C TYR A 480 15.91 -2.70 8.12
N THR A 481 14.62 -2.78 8.46
CA THR A 481 14.11 -3.71 9.47
C THR A 481 13.93 -5.08 8.80
N PRO A 482 14.68 -6.12 9.19
CA PRO A 482 14.50 -7.44 8.62
C PRO A 482 13.11 -7.99 8.93
N THR A 483 12.42 -8.50 7.92
CA THR A 483 11.23 -9.30 8.13
C THR A 483 11.64 -10.72 8.49
N MET A 484 11.44 -11.13 9.76
CA MET A 484 11.61 -12.52 10.14
C MET A 484 10.52 -13.37 9.48
N GLY A 485 10.82 -13.93 8.31
CA GLY A 485 9.97 -14.93 7.69
C GLY A 485 10.01 -16.21 8.51
N LYS A 486 9.05 -16.41 9.42
CA LYS A 486 8.57 -17.77 9.66
C LYS A 486 7.75 -18.12 8.42
N PRO A 487 8.10 -19.15 7.62
CA PRO A 487 7.22 -19.61 6.56
C PRO A 487 5.89 -19.98 7.24
N GLY A 488 4.91 -19.08 7.11
CA GLY A 488 3.55 -19.37 7.58
C GLY A 488 3.05 -20.60 6.84
N ALA A 489 2.19 -21.39 7.48
CA ALA A 489 1.42 -22.41 6.78
C ALA A 489 0.87 -21.77 5.49
N ALA A 490 1.11 -22.42 4.35
CA ALA A 490 0.87 -21.85 3.04
C ALA A 490 -0.51 -21.18 2.99
N MET A 491 -0.54 -19.85 2.93
CA MET A 491 -1.78 -19.11 2.77
C MET A 491 -2.28 -19.42 1.36
N LEU A 492 -3.33 -20.24 1.27
CA LEU A 492 -3.97 -20.55 0.00
C LEU A 492 -4.89 -19.38 -0.37
N PRO A 493 -4.77 -18.81 -1.57
CA PRO A 493 -5.72 -17.81 -2.04
C PRO A 493 -7.12 -18.42 -2.15
N LEU A 494 -8.17 -17.61 -2.18
CA LEU A 494 -9.52 -18.10 -2.48
C LEU A 494 -9.67 -18.37 -3.99
N ALA A 495 -10.52 -19.34 -4.36
CA ALA A 495 -10.82 -19.66 -5.77
C ALA A 495 -11.31 -18.45 -6.57
N GLY A 496 -12.05 -17.53 -5.94
CA GLY A 496 -12.50 -16.29 -6.57
C GLY A 496 -11.41 -15.23 -6.77
N SER A 497 -10.24 -15.35 -6.11
CA SER A 497 -9.15 -14.38 -6.20
C SER A 497 -7.93 -14.90 -6.97
N SER A 498 -7.91 -16.17 -7.36
CA SER A 498 -6.79 -16.79 -8.07
C SER A 498 -7.22 -17.26 -9.46
N CYS A 499 -6.57 -16.76 -10.51
CA CYS A 499 -6.70 -17.33 -11.86
C CYS A 499 -5.90 -18.64 -12.04
N ARG A 500 -5.13 -19.06 -11.03
CA ARG A 500 -4.42 -20.34 -11.01
C ARG A 500 -5.29 -21.39 -10.32
N PRO A 501 -5.31 -22.65 -10.82
CA PRO A 501 -5.91 -23.76 -10.10
C PRO A 501 -5.33 -23.83 -8.69
N ILE A 502 -6.20 -23.72 -7.68
CA ILE A 502 -5.79 -23.91 -6.29
C ILE A 502 -5.88 -25.42 -6.03
N PRO A 503 -4.80 -26.07 -5.59
CA PRO A 503 -4.87 -27.46 -5.17
C PRO A 503 -5.95 -27.59 -4.08
N GLN A 504 -7.01 -28.35 -4.36
CA GLN A 504 -7.94 -28.74 -3.33
C GLN A 504 -7.19 -29.69 -2.38
N GLN A 505 -7.11 -29.33 -1.11
CA GLN A 505 -6.67 -30.24 -0.05
C GLN A 505 -7.84 -31.11 0.41
#